data_AF-A0A1F5PY15-F1
#
_entry.id   AF-A0A1F5PY15-F1
#
_cell.length_a   1.000
_cell.length_b   1.000
_cell.length_c   1.000
_cell.angle_alpha   90.00
_cell.angle_beta   90.00
_cell.angle_gamma   90.00
#
_symmetry.space_group_name_H-M   'P 1'
#
loop_
_entity.id
_entity.type
_entity.pdbx_description
1 polymer ?
#
loop_
_entity_poly.entity_id
_entity_poly.type
_entity_poly.pdbx_seq_one_letter_code
_entity_poly.pdbx_strand_id
1 'polypeptide(L)' 'MPTTKTRINVSLSDELNSALKKLASRDQIPTATKAERLLEIALEIEEDEVWNKIASQREKTKNVHYLSHNQTWK' A
#
# COMPACT_ATOMS: atom_id res chain seq x y z
N MET A 1 -10.27 25.76 15.05
CA MET A 1 -10.73 25.12 13.80
C MET A 1 -10.93 23.65 14.07
N PRO A 2 -12.11 23.06 13.80
CA PRO A 2 -12.25 21.62 13.81
C PRO A 2 -11.40 21.08 12.66
N THR A 3 -10.43 20.22 12.98
CA THR A 3 -9.45 19.68 12.03
C THR A 3 -10.14 18.99 10.86
N THR A 4 -9.76 19.36 9.63
CA THR A 4 -10.24 18.83 8.33
C THR A 4 -9.95 17.34 8.09
N LYS A 5 -9.48 16.61 9.09
CA LYS A 5 -9.13 15.19 8.96
C LYS A 5 -10.37 14.31 9.03
N THR A 6 -10.60 13.53 7.99
CA THR A 6 -11.61 12.47 7.94
C THR A 6 -11.27 11.37 8.94
N ARG A 7 -12.26 10.90 9.72
CA ARG A 7 -12.09 9.80 10.68
C ARG A 7 -12.80 8.55 10.17
N ILE A 8 -12.11 7.41 10.27
CA ILE A 8 -12.68 6.09 9.95
C ILE A 8 -12.75 5.31 11.26
N ASN A 9 -13.95 4.88 11.64
CA ASN A 9 -14.15 4.02 12.80
C ASN A 9 -14.20 2.57 12.33
N VAL A 10 -13.31 1.73 12.86
CA VAL A 10 -13.20 0.31 12.47
C VAL A 10 -13.17 -0.54 13.74
N SER A 11 -13.98 -1.59 13.77
CA SER A 11 -13.91 -2.62 14.81
C SER A 11 -12.80 -3.60 14.49
N LEU A 12 -11.89 -3.84 15.44
CA LEU A 12 -10.77 -4.77 15.30
C LEU A 12 -10.98 -5.97 16.23
N SER A 13 -10.52 -7.15 15.82
CA SER A 13 -10.39 -8.28 16.75
C SER A 13 -9.32 -7.98 17.81
N ASP A 14 -9.40 -8.66 18.96
CA ASP A 14 -8.44 -8.47 20.05
C ASP A 14 -7.01 -8.83 19.62
N GLU A 15 -6.86 -9.86 18.78
CA GLU A 15 -5.58 -10.29 18.21
C GLU A 15 -4.98 -9.20 17.32
N LEU A 16 -5.78 -8.63 16.39
CA LEU A 16 -5.32 -7.60 15.48
C LEU A 16 -4.96 -6.31 16.23
N ASN A 17 -5.78 -5.91 17.20
CA ASN A 17 -5.50 -4.76 18.06
C ASN A 17 -4.19 -4.95 18.84
N SER A 18 -3.96 -6.16 19.36
CA SER A 18 -2.73 -6.50 20.08
C SER A 18 -1.50 -6.48 19.16
N ALA A 19 -1.61 -7.04 17.96
CA ALA A 19 -0.54 -6.98 16.96
C ALA A 19 -0.21 -5.54 16.55
N LEU A 20 -1.24 -4.74 16.26
CA LEU A 20 -1.09 -3.33 15.89
C LEU A 20 -0.39 -2.52 16.98
N LYS A 21 -0.77 -2.70 18.25
CA LYS A 21 -0.11 -2.04 19.40
C LYS A 21 1.36 -2.45 19.53
N LYS A 22 1.67 -3.73 19.37
CA LYS A 22 3.07 -4.22 19.41
C LYS A 22 3.90 -3.62 18.28
N LEU A 23 3.35 -3.56 17.07
CA LEU A 23 4.00 -2.95 15.91
C LEU A 23 4.24 -1.44 16.11
N ALA A 24 3.23 -0.73 16.63
CA ALA A 24 3.36 0.69 16.94
C ALA A 24 4.41 0.96 18.02
N SER A 25 4.44 0.12 19.06
CA SER A 25 5.44 0.19 20.13
C SER A 25 6.85 -0.10 19.62
N ARG A 26 7.03 -1.11 18.76
CA ARG A 26 8.32 -1.43 18.11
C ARG A 26 8.85 -0.23 17.33
N ASP A 27 7.97 0.45 16.60
CA ASP A 27 8.31 1.58 15.74
C ASP A 27 8.31 2.93 16.49
N GLN A 28 8.02 2.94 17.80
CA GLN A 28 7.94 4.11 18.66
C GLN A 28 7.01 5.22 18.13
N ILE A 29 5.85 4.82 17.58
CA ILE A 29 4.83 5.75 17.07
C ILE A 29 3.44 5.44 17.65
N PRO A 30 2.49 6.40 17.59
CA PRO A 30 1.12 6.14 18.01
C PRO A 30 0.46 5.02 17.21
N THR A 31 -0.39 4.22 17.87
CA THR A 31 -1.14 3.12 17.25
C THR A 31 -1.96 3.57 16.04
N ALA A 32 -2.57 4.75 16.11
CA ALA A 32 -3.33 5.32 14.99
C ALA A 32 -2.43 5.65 13.79
N THR A 33 -1.24 6.22 14.02
CA THR A 33 -0.26 6.49 12.97
C THR A 33 0.27 5.20 12.36
N LYS A 34 0.47 4.15 13.17
CA LYS A 34 0.85 2.84 12.62
C LYS A 34 -0.25 2.25 11.75
N ALA A 35 -1.52 2.38 12.16
CA ALA A 35 -2.66 1.91 11.38
C ALA A 35 -2.76 2.66 10.05
N GLU A 36 -2.64 3.99 10.05
CA GLU A 36 -2.62 4.82 8.84
C GLU A 36 -1.53 4.35 7.86
N ARG A 37 -0.29 4.17 8.32
CA ARG A 37 0.80 3.68 7.48
C ARG A 37 0.58 2.27 6.92
N LEU A 38 0.00 1.38 7.73
CA LEU A 38 -0.32 0.04 7.25
C LEU A 38 -1.45 0.06 6.22
N LEU A 39 -2.40 0.99 6.33
CA LEU A 39 -3.43 1.22 5.32
C LEU A 39 -2.83 1.80 4.03
N GLU A 40 -1.89 2.74 4.13
CA GLU A 40 -1.15 3.27 2.97
C GLU A 40 -0.45 2.14 2.20
N ILE A 41 0.30 1.28 2.90
CA ILE A 41 0.98 0.12 2.28
C ILE A 41 -0.03 -0.86 1.67
N ALA A 42 -1.16 -1.09 2.33
CA ALA A 42 -2.19 -1.98 1.77
C ALA A 42 -2.79 -1.41 0.47
N LEU A 43 -2.99 -0.09 0.41
CA LEU A 43 -3.45 0.58 -0.81
C LEU A 43 -2.40 0.52 -1.91
N GLU A 44 -1.12 0.71 -1.59
CA GLU A 44 -0.02 0.54 -2.56
C GLU A 44 -0.01 -0.86 -3.18
N ILE A 45 -0.24 -1.91 -2.38
CA ILE A 45 -0.33 -3.30 -2.88
C ILE A 45 -1.54 -3.48 -3.81
N GLU A 46 -2.70 -2.94 -3.46
CA GLU A 46 -3.89 -2.99 -4.32
C GLU A 46 -3.67 -2.23 -5.64
N GLU A 47 -2.98 -1.08 -5.58
CA GLU A 47 -2.59 -0.34 -6.77
C GLU A 47 -1.65 -1.16 -7.66
N ASP A 48 -0.62 -1.79 -7.08
CA ASP A 48 0.34 -2.64 -7.80
C ASP A 48 -0.35 -3.76 -8.58
N GLU A 49 -1.38 -4.40 -8.00
CA GLU A 49 -2.19 -5.41 -8.68
C GLU A 49 -2.90 -4.83 -9.93
N VAL A 50 -3.41 -3.59 -9.82
CA VAL A 50 -4.03 -2.88 -10.96
C VAL A 50 -2.98 -2.56 -12.03
N TRP A 51 -1.81 -2.03 -11.65
CA TRP A 51 -0.72 -1.74 -12.57
C TRP A 51 -0.23 -2.99 -13.29
N ASN A 52 -0.06 -4.10 -12.56
CA ASN A 52 0.34 -5.39 -13.10
C ASN A 52 -0.68 -5.91 -14.12
N LYS A 53 -1.98 -5.78 -13.83
CA LYS A 53 -3.03 -6.16 -14.78
C LYS A 53 -2.96 -5.36 -16.08
N ILE A 54 -2.72 -4.04 -15.99
CA ILE A 54 -2.56 -3.18 -17.17
C ILE A 54 -1.30 -3.59 -17.96
N ALA A 55 -0.17 -3.79 -17.29
CA ALA A 55 1.08 -4.22 -17.91
C ALA A 55 0.90 -5.57 -18.63
N SER A 56 0.30 -6.54 -17.96
CA SER A 56 -0.01 -7.87 -18.50
C SER A 56 -0.90 -7.82 -19.75
N GLN A 57 -1.82 -6.86 -19.83
CA GLN A 57 -2.63 -6.65 -21.03
C GLN A 57 -1.81 -6.08 -22.18
N ARG A 58 -0.91 -5.12 -21.89
CA ARG A 58 -0.01 -4.54 -22.89
C ARG A 58 0.89 -5.61 -23.49
N GLU A 59 1.48 -6.48 -22.68
CA GLU A 59 2.33 -7.60 -23.13
C GLU A 59 1.63 -8.54 -24.12
N LYS A 60 0.31 -8.68 -24.04
CA LYS A 60 -0.48 -9.56 -24.92
C LYS A 60 -0.84 -8.91 -26.26
N THR A 61 -0.51 -7.63 -26.48
CA THR A 61 -0.81 -6.94 -27.74
C THR A 61 0.14 -7.40 -28.85
N LYS A 62 -0.33 -7.44 -30.11
CA LYS A 62 0.56 -7.71 -31.26
C LYS A 62 1.47 -6.50 -31.47
N ASN A 63 2.78 -6.74 -31.58
CA ASN A 63 3.86 -5.76 -31.76
C ASN A 63 4.34 -5.04 -30.49
N VAL A 64 4.32 -5.69 -29.33
CA VAL A 64 5.01 -5.16 -28.13
C VAL A 64 6.50 -5.02 -28.39
N HIS A 65 7.03 -3.83 -28.12
CA HIS A 65 8.46 -3.55 -28.15
C HIS A 65 9.03 -3.65 -26.74
N TYR A 66 9.96 -4.57 -26.52
CA TYR A 66 10.65 -4.74 -25.25
C TYR A 66 11.97 -3.98 -25.26
N LEU A 67 12.23 -3.20 -24.21
CA LEU A 67 13.49 -2.52 -23.99
C LEU A 67 14.37 -3.36 -23.06
N SER A 68 15.65 -3.50 -23.40
CA SER A 68 16.62 -4.14 -22.50
C SER A 68 16.93 -3.26 -21.30
N HIS A 69 17.36 -3.86 -20.18
CA HIS A 69 17.72 -3.15 -18.95
C HIS A 69 18.70 -1.98 -19.22
N ASN A 70 19.71 -2.20 -20.05
CA ASN A 70 20.71 -1.20 -20.42
C ASN A 70 20.14 -0.03 -21.25
N GLN A 71 19.01 -0.24 -21.95
CA GLN A 71 18.33 0.83 -22.68
C GLN A 71 17.43 1.66 -21.75
N THR A 72 16.86 1.05 -20.71
CA THR A 72 15.92 1.71 -19.79
C THR A 72 16.62 2.50 -18.67
N TRP A 73 17.74 2.01 -18.13
CA TRP A 73 18.37 2.54 -16.91
C TRP A 73 19.68 3.31 -17.14
N LYS A 74 19.78 4.02 -18.28
CA LYS A 74 20.92 4.90 -18.55
C LYS A 74 20.90 6.17 -17.71
#